data_AF-A0A838KZV4-F1
#
_entry.id   AF-A0A838KZV4-F1
#
_cell.length_a   1.000
_cell.length_b   1.000
_cell.length_c   1.000
_cell.angle_alpha   90.00
_cell.angle_beta   90.00
_cell.angle_gamma   90.00
#
_symmetry.space_group_name_H-M   'P 1'
#
loop_
_entity.id
_entity.type
_entity.pdbx_description
1 polymer ?
#
loop_
_entity_poly.entity_id
_entity_poly.type
_entity_poly.pdbx_seq_one_letter_code
_entity_poly.pdbx_strand_id
1 'polypeptide(L)'
;MSEDENGELLVKEFEERTLNAARLHHLLLQETGIEDPWHTIVLAICAFDKLHLKDGWEFVLTNKQDIEDVGLLFQRSNTPEEFKEGLIELKEQDLMEQMERRDLGR
;
A
#
# COMPACT_ATOMS: atom_id res chain seq x y z
N MET A 1 -24.34 -17.97 -25.45
CA MET A 1 -24.68 -18.04 -24.02
C MET A 1 -23.67 -18.95 -23.33
N SER A 2 -22.51 -18.36 -23.01
CA SER A 2 -21.47 -18.87 -22.10
C SER A 2 -20.38 -17.80 -22.11
N GLU A 3 -20.69 -16.67 -21.46
CA GLU A 3 -19.72 -15.60 -21.20
C GLU A 3 -18.99 -15.97 -19.92
N ASP A 4 -17.86 -16.66 -20.09
CA ASP A 4 -16.86 -16.86 -19.05
C ASP A 4 -16.09 -15.54 -18.84
N GLU A 5 -16.77 -14.49 -18.34
CA GLU A 5 -16.10 -13.32 -17.77
C GLU A 5 -15.73 -13.64 -16.32
N ASN A 6 -14.79 -14.56 -16.17
CA ASN A 6 -14.14 -14.84 -14.90
C ASN A 6 -13.24 -13.64 -14.58
N GLY A 7 -13.77 -12.67 -13.83
CA GLY A 7 -13.02 -11.50 -13.38
C GLY A 7 -11.76 -11.94 -12.65
N GLU A 8 -10.61 -11.81 -13.31
CA GLU A 8 -9.31 -12.17 -12.77
C GLU A 8 -9.15 -11.48 -11.41
N LEU A 9 -8.95 -12.28 -10.38
CA LEU A 9 -8.55 -11.76 -9.08
C LEU A 9 -7.11 -11.25 -9.27
N LEU A 10 -6.95 -9.93 -9.30
CA LEU A 10 -5.63 -9.32 -9.45
C LEU A 10 -4.92 -9.39 -8.10
N VAL A 11 -3.91 -10.25 -8.01
CA VAL A 11 -2.98 -10.24 -6.88
C VAL A 11 -2.29 -8.87 -6.87
N LYS A 12 -2.48 -8.10 -5.81
CA LYS A 12 -1.96 -6.74 -5.70
C LYS A 12 -0.43 -6.76 -5.72
N GLU A 13 0.19 -5.99 -6.60
CA GLU A 13 1.62 -5.75 -6.57
C GLU A 13 1.89 -4.42 -5.85
N PHE A 14 2.71 -4.46 -4.81
CA PHE A 14 3.18 -3.24 -4.18
C PHE A 14 4.30 -2.66 -5.05
N GLU A 15 3.95 -1.67 -5.86
CA GLU A 15 4.92 -0.94 -6.67
C GLU A 15 5.96 -0.24 -5.79
N GLU A 16 7.12 0.06 -6.38
CA GLU A 16 8.24 0.73 -5.72
C GLU A 16 7.81 2.01 -4.97
N ARG A 17 6.89 2.78 -5.56
CA ARG A 17 6.36 4.01 -4.93
C ARG A 17 5.64 3.72 -3.63
N THR A 18 4.82 2.67 -3.57
CA THR A 18 4.10 2.27 -2.35
C THR A 18 5.07 1.81 -1.28
N LEU A 19 6.09 1.02 -1.65
CA LEU A 19 7.15 0.59 -0.72
C LEU A 19 7.92 1.80 -0.15
N ASN A 20 8.27 2.77 -0.98
CA ASN A 20 8.98 3.98 -0.57
C ASN A 20 8.11 4.87 0.33
N ALA A 21 6.83 5.05 -0.01
CA ALA A 21 5.87 5.79 0.80
C ALA A 21 5.64 5.12 2.16
N ALA A 22 5.50 3.80 2.20
CA ALA A 22 5.35 3.01 3.42
C ALA A 22 6.57 3.09 4.32
N ARG A 23 7.77 3.01 3.75
CA ARG A 23 9.02 3.18 4.49
C ARG A 23 9.12 4.57 5.10
N LEU A 24 8.78 5.61 4.35
CA LEU A 24 8.79 6.98 4.85
C LEU A 24 7.74 7.16 5.95
N HIS A 25 6.53 6.66 5.74
CA HIS A 25 5.46 6.67 6.74
C HIS A 25 5.92 6.02 8.06
N HIS A 26 6.51 4.83 7.99
CA HIS A 26 7.09 4.15 9.14
C HIS A 26 8.11 5.02 9.89
N LEU A 27 9.06 5.63 9.17
CA LEU A 27 10.08 6.48 9.77
C LEU A 27 9.48 7.73 10.44
N LEU A 28 8.53 8.40 9.79
CA LEU A 28 7.88 9.59 10.35
C LEU A 28 7.06 9.27 11.60
N LEU A 29 6.45 8.08 11.69
CA LEU A 29 5.75 7.64 12.90
C LEU A 29 6.71 7.39 14.09
N GLN A 30 7.98 7.11 13.84
CA GLN A 30 8.99 6.99 14.90
C GLN A 30 9.50 8.34 15.40
N GLU A 31 9.34 9.41 14.62
CA GLU A 31 9.77 10.74 14.99
C GLU A 31 8.72 11.45 15.86
N THR A 32 9.16 12.02 16.99
CA THR A 32 8.28 12.78 17.88
C THR A 32 8.04 14.18 17.32
N GLY A 33 6.77 14.59 17.18
CA GLY A 33 6.39 15.98 16.91
C GLY A 33 5.93 16.27 15.47
N ILE A 34 5.69 15.25 14.65
CA ILE A 34 5.05 15.42 13.34
C ILE A 34 3.52 15.38 13.53
N GLU A 35 2.85 16.50 13.23
CA GLU A 35 1.39 16.61 13.33
C GLU A 35 0.66 15.87 12.21
N ASP A 36 1.20 15.89 10.99
CA ASP A 36 0.63 15.19 9.83
C ASP A 36 1.75 14.58 8.95
N PRO A 37 1.99 13.26 9.03
CA PRO A 37 3.00 12.59 8.22
C PRO A 37 2.62 12.57 6.72
N TRP A 38 1.33 12.69 6.38
CA TRP A 38 0.86 12.54 5.00
C TRP A 38 1.30 13.68 4.10
N HIS A 39 1.29 14.91 4.61
CA HIS A 39 1.78 16.06 3.84
C HIS A 39 3.26 15.89 3.45
N THR A 40 4.09 15.44 4.40
CA THR A 40 5.52 15.17 4.17
C THR A 40 5.72 14.05 3.16
N ILE A 41 4.94 12.97 3.26
CA ILE A 41 5.00 11.84 2.31
C ILE A 41 4.66 12.30 0.90
N VAL A 42 3.57 13.06 0.73
CA VAL A 42 3.16 13.58 -0.59
C VAL A 42 4.24 14.48 -1.18
N LEU A 43 4.77 15.42 -0.39
CA LEU A 43 5.82 16.32 -0.86
C LEU A 43 7.09 15.56 -1.27
N ALA A 44 7.48 14.55 -0.49
CA ALA A 44 8.64 13.71 -0.80
C ALA A 44 8.43 12.96 -2.12
N ILE A 45 7.28 12.28 -2.29
CA ILE A 45 6.95 11.56 -3.52
C ILE A 45 6.96 12.52 -4.72
N CYS A 46 6.30 13.68 -4.62
CA CYS A 46 6.31 14.66 -5.70
C CYS A 46 7.72 15.13 -6.07
N ALA A 47 8.58 15.37 -5.08
CA ALA A 47 9.94 15.82 -5.30
C ALA A 47 10.83 14.77 -5.97
N PHE A 48 10.75 13.50 -5.54
CA PHE A 48 11.61 12.43 -6.04
C PHE A 48 11.08 11.80 -7.33
N ASP A 49 9.77 11.64 -7.48
CA ASP A 49 9.15 11.02 -8.65
C ASP A 49 8.77 12.03 -9.73
N LYS A 50 9.03 13.33 -9.49
CA LYS A 50 8.70 14.45 -10.40
C LYS A 50 7.20 14.50 -10.74
N LEU A 51 6.35 14.18 -9.77
CA LEU A 51 4.90 14.22 -9.91
C LEU A 51 4.34 15.62 -9.60
N HIS A 52 3.24 15.98 -10.24
CA HIS A 52 2.47 17.14 -9.83
C HIS A 52 1.82 16.89 -8.47
N LEU A 53 1.60 17.95 -7.68
CA LEU A 53 1.07 17.83 -6.32
C LEU A 53 -0.29 17.09 -6.27
N LYS A 54 -1.13 17.33 -7.28
CA LYS A 54 -2.42 16.64 -7.43
C LYS A 54 -2.24 15.13 -7.54
N ASP A 55 -1.33 14.68 -8.41
CA ASP A 55 -1.09 13.27 -8.69
C ASP A 55 -0.47 12.57 -7.47
N GLY A 56 0.38 13.28 -6.72
CA GLY A 56 0.94 12.80 -5.45
C GLY A 56 -0.14 12.57 -4.39
N TRP A 57 -1.08 13.51 -4.25
CA TRP A 57 -2.23 13.34 -3.34
C TRP A 57 -3.14 12.21 -3.78
N GLU A 58 -3.48 12.13 -5.07
CA GLU A 58 -4.31 11.07 -5.63
C GLU A 58 -3.69 9.69 -5.37
N PHE A 59 -2.38 9.56 -5.60
CA PHE A 59 -1.65 8.34 -5.28
C PHE A 59 -1.74 7.97 -3.80
N VAL A 60 -1.39 8.89 -2.88
CA VAL A 60 -1.37 8.60 -1.44
C VAL A 60 -2.76 8.26 -0.92
N LEU A 61 -3.80 8.97 -1.36
CA LEU A 61 -5.18 8.73 -0.94
C LEU A 61 -5.70 7.39 -1.46
N THR A 62 -5.38 7.03 -2.70
CA THR A 62 -5.82 5.77 -3.31
C THR A 62 -5.12 4.56 -2.69
N ASN A 63 -3.87 4.72 -2.25
CA ASN A 63 -3.04 3.63 -1.71
C ASN A 63 -2.84 3.75 -0.19
N LYS A 64 -3.64 4.55 0.51
CA LYS A 64 -3.39 4.90 1.92
C LYS A 64 -3.29 3.67 2.81
N GLN A 65 -4.25 2.75 2.68
CA GLN A 65 -4.28 1.50 3.45
C GLN A 65 -3.02 0.66 3.20
N ASP A 66 -2.62 0.53 1.93
CA ASP A 66 -1.40 -0.22 1.56
C ASP A 66 -0.15 0.38 2.17
N ILE A 67 -0.06 1.72 2.16
CA ILE A 67 1.07 2.45 2.74
C ILE A 67 1.13 2.22 4.26
N GLU A 68 -0.03 2.21 4.93
CA GLU A 68 -0.12 1.92 6.37
C GLU A 68 0.25 0.46 6.68
N ASP A 69 -0.31 -0.51 5.95
CA ASP A 69 -0.08 -1.94 6.19
C ASP A 69 1.37 -2.34 5.94
N VAL A 70 1.95 -1.90 4.82
CA VAL A 70 3.38 -2.11 4.55
C VAL A 70 4.24 -1.33 5.55
N GLY A 71 3.79 -0.16 6.00
CA GLY A 71 4.46 0.64 7.03
C GLY A 71 4.53 -0.09 8.39
N LEU A 72 3.45 -0.79 8.77
CA LEU A 72 3.42 -1.66 9.93
C LEU A 72 4.30 -2.89 9.75
N LEU A 73 4.41 -3.42 8.53
CA LEU A 73 5.31 -4.54 8.25
C LEU A 73 6.77 -4.15 8.49
N PHE A 74 7.19 -2.95 8.08
CA PHE A 74 8.52 -2.43 8.41
C PHE A 74 8.80 -2.38 9.93
N GLN A 75 7.77 -2.20 10.75
CA GLN A 75 7.91 -2.19 12.21
C GLN A 75 8.06 -3.61 12.79
N ARG A 76 7.44 -4.61 12.16
CA ARG A 76 7.32 -5.97 12.71
C ARG A 76 8.39 -6.92 12.19
N SER A 77 8.91 -6.68 10.99
CA SER A 77 9.94 -7.50 10.36
C SER A 77 11.33 -7.11 10.83
N ASN A 78 12.11 -8.08 11.30
CA ASN A 78 13.50 -7.91 11.72
C ASN A 78 14.49 -8.40 10.65
N THR A 79 14.00 -9.12 9.64
CA THR A 79 14.79 -9.63 8.52
C THR A 79 14.13 -9.33 7.16
N PRO A 80 14.92 -9.27 6.07
CA PRO A 80 14.37 -9.16 4.71
C PRO A 80 13.41 -10.30 4.35
N GLU A 81 13.68 -11.51 4.84
CA GLU A 81 12.86 -12.69 4.61
C GLU A 81 11.49 -12.56 5.27
N GLU A 82 11.45 -12.15 6.55
CA GLU A 82 10.20 -11.87 7.28
C GLU A 82 9.38 -10.77 6.60
N PHE A 83 10.05 -9.74 6.08
CA PHE A 83 9.38 -8.67 5.34
C PHE A 83 8.78 -9.20 4.03
N LYS A 84 9.52 -10.03 3.30
CA LYS A 84 9.03 -10.63 2.06
C LYS A 84 7.83 -11.55 2.30
N GLU A 85 7.87 -12.36 3.34
CA GLU A 85 6.76 -13.24 3.73
C GLU A 85 5.52 -12.42 4.10
N GLY A 86 5.67 -11.38 4.92
CA GLY A 86 4.53 -10.52 5.26
C GLY A 86 3.93 -9.77 4.07
N LEU A 87 4.74 -9.40 3.06
CA LEU A 87 4.19 -8.83 1.82
C LEU A 87 3.33 -9.84 1.05
N ILE A 88 3.67 -11.14 1.09
CA ILE A 88 2.87 -12.19 0.46
C ILE A 88 1.56 -12.36 1.23
N GLU A 89 1.62 -12.40 2.56
CA GLU A 89 0.42 -12.52 3.40
C GLU A 89 -0.57 -11.36 3.19
N LEU A 90 -0.07 -10.11 3.09
CA LEU A 90 -0.92 -8.96 2.78
C LEU A 90 -1.64 -9.10 1.43
N LYS A 91 -0.95 -9.65 0.43
CA LYS A 91 -1.55 -9.91 -0.90
C LYS A 91 -2.61 -11.00 -0.84
N GLU A 92 -2.35 -12.07 -0.09
CA GLU A 92 -3.30 -13.17 0.08
C GLU A 92 -4.55 -12.72 0.84
N GLN A 93 -4.39 -11.85 1.83
CA GLN A 93 -5.51 -11.24 2.57
C GLN A 93 -6.37 -10.35 1.67
N ASP A 94 -5.76 -9.44 0.90
CA ASP A 94 -6.49 -8.60 -0.06
C ASP A 94 -7.25 -9.46 -1.09
N LEU A 95 -6.62 -10.53 -1.57
CA LEU A 95 -7.24 -11.49 -2.48
C LEU A 95 -8.48 -12.16 -1.86
N MET A 96 -8.37 -12.58 -0.60
CA MET A 96 -9.46 -13.21 0.13
C MET A 96 -10.62 -12.24 0.36
N GLU A 97 -10.33 -11.00 0.77
CA GLU A 97 -11.35 -9.96 0.91
C GLU A 97 -12.06 -9.65 -0.41
N GLN A 98 -11.33 -9.61 -1.53
CA GLN A 98 -11.92 -9.42 -2.85
C GLN A 98 -12.87 -10.56 -3.24
N MET A 99 -12.50 -11.81 -2.93
CA MET A 99 -13.35 -12.98 -3.15
C MET A 99 -14.63 -12.91 -2.30
N GLU A 100 -14.50 -12.63 -1.01
CA GLU A 100 -15.65 -12.51 -0.10
C GLU A 100 -16.61 -11.40 -0.50
N ARG A 101 -16.10 -10.22 -0.89
CA ARG A 101 -16.93 -9.11 -1.38
C ARG A 101 -17.67 -9.47 -2.66
N ARG A 102 -17.05 -10.28 -3.54
CA ARG A 102 -17.68 -10.76 -4.78
C ARG A 102 -18.78 -11.79 -4.48
N ASP A 103 -18.55 -12.69 -3.52
CA ASP A 103 -19.53 -13.72 -3.12
C ASP A 103 -20.73 -13.14 -2.36
N LEU A 104 -20.53 -12.09 -1.57
CA LEU A 104 -21.60 -11.34 -0.87
C LEU A 104 -22.38 -10.38 -1.77
N GLY A 105 -21.84 -10.05 -2.96
CA GLY A 105 -22.50 -9.21 -3.96
C GLY A 105 -23.43 -9.96 -4.92
N ARG A 106 -23.67 -11.26 -4.67
CA ARG A 106 -24.61 -12.12 -5.43
C ARG A 106 -25.98 -12.24 -4.78
#